data_AF-A0A4V3WKS2-F1
#
_entry.id   AF-A0A4V3WKS2-F1
#
_cell.length_a   1.000
_cell.length_b   1.000
_cell.length_c   1.000
_cell.angle_alpha   90.00
_cell.angle_beta   90.00
_cell.angle_gamma   90.00
#
_symmetry.space_group_name_H-M   'P 1'
#
loop_
_entity.id
_entity.type
_entity.pdbx_description
1 polymer ?
#
loop_
_entity_poly.entity_id
_entity_poly.type
_entity_poly.pdbx_seq_one_letter_code
_entity_poly.pdbx_strand_id
1 'polypeptide(L)'
;MSDAHSECYEMQSEYGSGNLPKADVCLMKIMDVFPVIPGDTDYRIFANDYGKIPGLDVIFLLGGYFYHTSFDTVERLLPGSIQVRGDNLFSVIKAFTNSSKLQNALERESLGVAANESDNERAVFFDYLAWFLIFYTRKQAVVLHSIPVAIYLFMPFLLRLANDGLSCSIATFYDFIKGMLVHAAGIILAALFPVICAILRLLVTGHSMNW
;
A
#
# COMPACT_ATOMS: atom_id res chain seq x y z
N MET A 1 14.23 -20.18 3.73
CA MET A 1 12.89 -20.78 3.60
C MET A 1 12.24 -21.07 4.96
N SER A 2 13.02 -21.12 6.05
CA SER A 2 12.56 -21.34 7.43
C SER A 2 12.21 -20.06 8.22
N ASP A 3 12.76 -18.90 7.86
CA ASP A 3 12.86 -17.81 8.84
C ASP A 3 11.72 -16.77 8.79
N ALA A 4 11.16 -16.48 7.61
CA ALA A 4 9.96 -15.63 7.51
C ALA A 4 8.68 -16.35 7.99
N HIS A 5 8.66 -17.69 7.86
CA HIS A 5 7.59 -18.52 8.40
C HIS A 5 7.70 -18.62 9.93
N SER A 6 8.91 -18.59 10.50
CA SER A 6 9.10 -18.60 11.95
C SER A 6 8.77 -17.25 12.59
N GLU A 7 9.06 -16.10 11.97
CA GLU A 7 8.72 -14.76 12.53
C GLU A 7 7.21 -14.53 12.66
N CYS A 8 6.41 -14.98 11.67
CA CYS A 8 4.95 -14.88 11.72
C CYS A 8 4.33 -15.90 12.69
N TYR A 9 4.90 -17.10 12.78
CA TYR A 9 4.50 -18.09 13.79
C TYR A 9 4.92 -17.66 15.19
N GLU A 10 6.05 -16.97 15.37
CA GLU A 10 6.45 -16.39 16.65
C GLU A 10 5.48 -15.29 17.06
N MET A 11 5.13 -14.35 16.16
CA MET A 11 4.07 -13.38 16.41
C MET A 11 2.72 -14.05 16.74
N GLN A 12 2.32 -15.12 16.05
CA GLN A 12 1.10 -15.87 16.40
C GLN A 12 1.21 -16.64 17.73
N SER A 13 2.39 -17.17 18.06
CA SER A 13 2.63 -17.94 19.29
C SER A 13 2.72 -17.04 20.53
N GLU A 14 3.27 -15.83 20.38
CA GLU A 14 3.36 -14.82 21.44
C GLU A 14 2.02 -14.12 21.69
N TYR A 15 1.20 -13.97 20.65
CA TYR A 15 -0.13 -13.34 20.77
C TYR A 15 -1.20 -14.28 21.31
N GLY A 16 -1.07 -15.61 21.15
CA GLY A 16 -2.15 -16.54 21.45
C GLY A 16 -3.37 -16.29 20.55
N SER A 17 -4.19 -17.33 20.35
CA SER A 17 -5.30 -17.33 19.39
C SER A 17 -6.37 -16.22 19.56
N GLY A 18 -6.27 -15.34 20.57
CA GLY A 18 -7.24 -14.29 20.89
C GLY A 18 -6.75 -12.84 20.85
N ASN A 19 -5.45 -12.55 20.64
CA ASN A 19 -4.94 -11.16 20.73
C ASN A 19 -4.34 -10.60 19.44
N LEU A 20 -4.42 -11.31 18.29
CA LEU A 20 -3.96 -10.76 17.01
C LEU A 20 -4.41 -9.29 16.88
N PRO A 21 -3.53 -8.35 16.50
CA PRO A 21 -3.91 -6.95 16.35
C PRO A 21 -5.15 -6.90 15.48
N LYS A 22 -6.21 -6.28 16.00
CA LYS A 22 -7.51 -6.27 15.32
C LYS A 22 -7.30 -5.75 13.90
N ALA A 23 -7.84 -6.48 12.92
CA ALA A 23 -7.64 -6.28 11.48
C ALA A 23 -7.97 -4.84 11.01
N ASP A 24 -8.69 -4.09 11.83
CA ASP A 24 -9.17 -2.74 11.56
C ASP A 24 -8.07 -1.66 11.46
N VAL A 25 -6.83 -1.92 11.89
CA VAL A 25 -5.90 -0.84 12.29
C VAL A 25 -4.44 -1.09 11.85
N CYS A 26 -4.21 -1.50 10.61
CA CYS A 26 -2.87 -1.43 10.01
C CYS A 26 -2.94 -1.00 8.54
N LEU A 27 -3.30 0.27 8.30
CA LEU A 27 -2.86 0.96 7.09
C LEU A 27 -1.36 1.26 7.23
N MET A 28 -0.53 0.21 7.12
CA MET A 28 0.88 0.42 6.80
C MET A 28 0.91 1.06 5.41
N LYS A 29 1.49 2.26 5.36
CA LYS A 29 1.48 3.12 4.20
C LYS A 29 1.76 2.35 2.90
N ILE A 30 0.76 2.33 2.03
CA ILE A 30 0.93 2.10 0.58
C ILE A 30 2.02 3.02 0.00
N MET A 31 2.30 4.15 0.65
CA MET A 31 3.24 5.18 0.21
C MET A 31 4.71 4.76 0.33
N ASP A 32 5.05 3.82 1.22
CA ASP A 32 6.42 3.26 1.28
C ASP A 32 6.66 2.25 0.13
N VAL A 33 5.58 1.70 -0.43
CA VAL A 33 5.60 0.78 -1.59
C VAL A 33 5.55 1.53 -2.92
N PHE A 34 4.87 2.70 -2.94
CA PHE A 34 4.71 3.54 -4.13
C PHE A 34 5.24 4.96 -3.89
N PRO A 35 6.55 5.21 -4.07
CA PRO A 35 7.18 6.53 -3.89
C PRO A 35 6.67 7.62 -4.87
N VAL A 36 5.78 7.25 -5.79
CA VAL A 36 5.15 8.14 -6.78
C VAL A 36 3.93 8.86 -6.20
N ILE A 37 3.34 8.39 -5.10
CA ILE A 37 2.19 9.03 -4.48
C ILE A 37 2.68 10.19 -3.60
N PRO A 38 2.30 11.45 -3.89
CA PRO A 38 2.76 12.60 -3.13
C PRO A 38 2.14 12.59 -1.74
N GLY A 39 2.95 12.24 -0.76
CA GLY A 39 2.71 12.55 0.63
C GLY A 39 3.92 12.13 1.45
N ASP A 40 4.25 12.94 2.43
CA ASP A 40 5.48 12.85 3.18
C ASP A 40 5.17 12.90 4.67
N THR A 41 6.01 12.26 5.47
CA THR A 41 5.94 12.33 6.93
C THR A 41 7.33 12.62 7.46
N ASP A 42 7.41 13.10 8.69
CA ASP A 42 8.69 13.36 9.35
C ASP A 42 9.59 12.11 9.39
N TYR A 43 9.01 10.90 9.29
CA TYR A 43 9.75 9.65 9.20
C TYR A 43 10.76 9.62 8.05
N ARG A 44 10.49 10.25 6.90
CA ARG A 44 11.43 10.30 5.77
C ARG A 44 12.78 10.88 6.18
N ILE A 45 12.80 11.92 7.02
CA ILE A 45 14.03 12.56 7.48
C ILE A 45 14.92 11.55 8.23
N PHE A 46 14.31 10.72 9.07
CA PHE A 46 14.99 9.70 9.86
C PHE A 46 15.38 8.47 9.04
N ALA A 47 14.50 8.03 8.14
CA ALA A 47 14.68 6.80 7.37
C ALA A 47 15.58 6.98 6.15
N ASN A 48 15.45 8.08 5.41
CA ASN A 48 16.05 8.25 4.08
C ASN A 48 17.11 9.34 4.03
N ASP A 49 16.83 10.51 4.61
CA ASP A 49 17.66 11.70 4.37
C ASP A 49 18.94 11.72 5.24
N TYR A 50 18.82 11.43 6.54
CA TYR A 50 19.94 11.66 7.47
C TYR A 50 20.28 10.45 8.35
N GLY A 51 19.30 9.64 8.74
CA GLY A 51 19.49 8.65 9.81
C GLY A 51 19.70 7.22 9.35
N LYS A 52 19.13 6.81 8.21
CA LYS A 52 18.97 5.39 7.83
C LYS A 52 18.42 4.54 9.00
N ILE A 53 17.56 5.15 9.82
CA ILE A 53 17.02 4.53 11.02
C ILE A 53 15.84 3.65 10.61
N PRO A 54 15.90 2.32 10.79
CA PRO A 54 14.74 1.48 10.56
C PRO A 54 13.68 1.79 11.62
N GLY A 55 12.44 1.91 11.19
CA GLY A 55 11.31 2.25 12.04
C GLY A 55 9.99 1.91 11.37
N LEU A 56 8.90 2.24 12.08
CA LEU A 56 7.53 2.00 11.65
C LEU A 56 6.80 3.34 11.55
N ASP A 57 6.38 3.73 10.34
CA ASP A 57 5.55 4.92 10.11
C ASP A 57 4.07 4.52 10.09
N VAL A 58 3.35 4.88 11.16
CA VAL A 58 1.95 4.49 11.33
C VAL A 58 1.07 5.72 11.22
N ILE A 59 0.28 5.77 10.15
CA ILE A 59 -0.79 6.75 9.97
C ILE A 59 -2.13 6.03 9.99
N PHE A 60 -3.15 6.72 10.48
CA PHE A 60 -4.49 6.20 10.44
C PHE A 60 -5.42 7.27 9.88
N LEU A 61 -6.12 6.89 8.82
CA LEU A 61 -7.00 7.79 8.09
C LEU A 61 -8.39 7.18 8.08
N LEU A 62 -9.34 7.90 8.68
CA LEU A 62 -10.76 7.64 8.53
C LEU A 62 -11.40 8.92 8.04
N GLY A 63 -12.07 8.88 6.88
CA GLY A 63 -12.62 10.09 6.28
C GLY A 63 -11.55 11.12 5.91
N GLY A 64 -10.52 10.71 5.16
CA GLY A 64 -9.38 11.57 4.80
C GLY A 64 -9.72 12.87 4.05
N TYR A 65 -10.96 13.05 3.61
CA TYR A 65 -11.46 14.31 3.04
C TYR A 65 -11.73 15.40 4.09
N PHE A 66 -11.73 15.07 5.40
CA PHE A 66 -11.75 16.06 6.47
C PHE A 66 -10.35 16.56 6.86
N TYR A 67 -9.30 15.83 6.47
CA TYR A 67 -7.92 16.16 6.76
C TYR A 67 -7.56 17.56 6.25
N HIS A 68 -6.85 18.36 7.05
CA HIS A 68 -6.54 19.78 6.78
C HIS A 68 -7.74 20.73 6.63
N THR A 69 -8.93 20.34 7.09
CA THR A 69 -10.12 21.21 7.09
C THR A 69 -10.55 21.55 8.52
N SER A 70 -11.38 22.58 8.69
CA SER A 70 -12.04 22.88 9.97
C SER A 70 -13.02 21.79 10.43
N PHE A 71 -13.32 20.81 9.59
CA PHE A 71 -14.18 19.68 9.92
C PHE A 71 -13.42 18.53 10.57
N ASP A 72 -12.09 18.55 10.63
CA ASP A 72 -11.28 17.61 11.40
C ASP A 72 -11.49 17.84 12.90
N THR A 73 -12.44 17.12 13.47
CA THR A 73 -13.03 17.39 14.78
C THR A 73 -13.16 16.10 15.58
N VAL A 74 -13.07 16.19 16.91
CA VAL A 74 -13.05 15.03 17.82
C VAL A 74 -14.35 14.22 17.70
N GLU A 75 -15.46 14.88 17.42
CA GLU A 75 -16.79 14.28 17.26
C GLU A 75 -16.88 13.31 16.07
N ARG A 76 -15.93 13.38 15.13
CA ARG A 76 -15.86 12.48 13.97
C ARG A 76 -15.04 11.22 14.22
N LEU A 77 -14.33 11.14 15.35
CA LEU A 77 -13.61 9.94 15.72
C LEU A 77 -14.61 8.81 15.97
N LEU A 78 -14.36 7.65 15.38
CA LEU A 78 -15.15 6.46 15.66
C LEU A 78 -14.98 6.11 17.16
N PRO A 79 -16.07 5.97 17.94
CA PRO A 79 -15.96 5.61 19.36
C PRO A 79 -15.15 4.34 19.56
N GLY A 80 -14.21 4.36 20.50
CA GLY A 80 -13.32 3.23 20.81
C GLY A 80 -12.11 3.09 19.87
N SER A 81 -12.03 3.81 18.75
CA SER A 81 -10.90 3.72 17.82
C SER A 81 -9.55 4.09 18.44
N ILE A 82 -9.53 5.10 19.32
CA ILE A 82 -8.33 5.52 20.04
C ILE A 82 -7.85 4.41 21.01
N GLN A 83 -8.79 3.72 21.68
CA GLN A 83 -8.43 2.62 22.59
C GLN A 83 -7.81 1.47 21.82
N VAL A 84 -8.47 1.00 20.75
CA VAL A 84 -7.96 -0.11 19.93
C VAL A 84 -6.58 0.22 19.35
N ARG A 85 -6.36 1.46 18.95
CA ARG A 85 -5.05 1.92 18.48
C ARG A 85 -3.99 1.89 19.58
N GLY A 86 -4.34 2.34 20.78
CA GLY A 86 -3.46 2.27 21.94
C GLY A 86 -3.07 0.83 22.27
N ASP A 87 -4.05 -0.09 22.26
CA ASP A 87 -3.84 -1.51 22.52
C ASP A 87 -2.93 -2.15 21.47
N ASN A 88 -3.15 -1.85 20.19
CA ASN A 88 -2.30 -2.31 19.09
C ASN A 88 -0.87 -1.74 19.19
N LEU A 89 -0.72 -0.43 19.42
CA LEU A 89 0.59 0.20 19.56
C LEU A 89 1.35 -0.36 20.75
N PHE A 90 0.69 -0.54 21.89
CA PHE A 90 1.28 -1.15 23.07
C PHE A 90 1.78 -2.56 22.79
N SER A 91 1.00 -3.35 22.07
CA SER A 91 1.36 -4.73 21.74
C SER A 91 2.54 -4.79 20.76
N VAL A 92 2.62 -3.88 19.78
CA VAL A 92 3.79 -3.72 18.89
C VAL A 92 5.04 -3.33 19.67
N ILE A 93 4.95 -2.33 20.56
CA ILE A 93 6.08 -1.90 21.39
C ILE A 93 6.58 -3.06 22.24
N LYS A 94 5.66 -3.80 22.88
CA LYS A 94 6.00 -4.96 23.71
C LYS A 94 6.74 -6.04 22.90
N ALA A 95 6.25 -6.35 21.70
CA ALA A 95 6.91 -7.30 20.80
C ALA A 95 8.32 -6.83 20.42
N PHE A 96 8.48 -5.55 20.09
CA PHE A 96 9.79 -4.98 19.76
C PHE A 96 10.76 -5.00 20.93
N THR A 97 10.30 -4.71 22.14
CA THR A 97 11.17 -4.74 23.34
C THR A 97 11.59 -6.16 23.73
N ASN A 98 10.78 -7.17 23.39
CA ASN A 98 11.06 -8.57 23.70
C ASN A 98 11.82 -9.30 22.58
N SER A 99 11.88 -8.73 21.37
CA SER A 99 12.50 -9.37 20.21
C SER A 99 14.03 -9.38 20.31
N SER A 100 14.63 -10.57 20.22
CA SER A 100 16.08 -10.75 20.15
C SER A 100 16.71 -10.12 18.89
N LYS A 101 15.94 -9.98 17.81
CA LYS A 101 16.37 -9.39 16.53
C LYS A 101 16.59 -7.88 16.60
N LEU A 102 16.09 -7.21 17.63
CA LEU A 102 16.20 -5.76 17.83
C LEU A 102 17.25 -5.35 18.88
N GLN A 103 17.92 -6.30 19.54
CA GLN A 103 18.75 -6.00 20.71
C GLN A 103 20.17 -5.47 20.43
N ASN A 104 20.67 -5.45 19.19
CA ASN A 104 21.99 -4.90 18.91
C ASN A 104 22.05 -4.01 17.67
N ALA A 105 22.38 -2.73 17.87
CA ALA A 105 22.66 -1.79 16.78
C ALA A 105 23.93 -2.14 16.00
N LEU A 106 24.93 -2.74 16.66
CA LEU A 106 26.21 -3.13 16.07
C LEU A 106 26.07 -4.34 15.12
N GLU A 107 25.17 -5.27 15.45
CA GLU A 107 24.90 -6.47 14.65
C GLU A 107 24.10 -6.15 13.37
N ARG A 108 23.34 -5.05 13.37
CA ARG A 108 22.64 -4.56 12.17
C ARG A 108 23.59 -4.04 11.10
N GLU A 109 24.74 -3.45 11.47
CA GLU A 109 25.73 -2.96 10.51
C GLU A 109 26.48 -4.13 9.84
N SER A 110 26.82 -5.17 10.59
CA SER A 110 27.44 -6.39 10.04
C SER A 110 26.49 -7.20 9.16
N LEU A 111 25.19 -7.21 9.48
CA LEU A 111 24.13 -7.79 8.65
C LEU A 111 23.75 -6.91 7.45
N GLY A 112 24.03 -5.60 7.48
CA GLY A 112 23.76 -4.66 6.38
C GLY A 112 24.52 -5.00 5.09
N VAL A 113 25.68 -5.67 5.21
CA VAL A 113 26.42 -6.22 4.06
C VAL A 113 25.73 -7.46 3.46
N ALA A 114 24.95 -8.19 4.26
CA ALA A 114 24.11 -9.31 3.82
C ALA A 114 22.68 -8.90 3.40
N ALA A 115 22.24 -7.69 3.74
CA ALA A 115 20.87 -7.19 3.49
C ALA A 115 20.52 -7.00 2.00
N ASN A 116 21.49 -7.07 1.09
CA ASN A 116 21.21 -7.15 -0.34
C ASN A 116 20.50 -8.47 -0.73
N GLU A 117 20.60 -9.53 0.08
CA GLU A 117 19.85 -10.78 -0.15
C GLU A 117 18.45 -10.79 0.50
N SER A 118 18.22 -10.01 1.56
CA SER A 118 16.96 -10.02 2.33
C SER A 118 15.83 -9.16 1.73
N ASP A 119 16.10 -8.40 0.67
CA ASP A 119 15.04 -7.63 -0.02
C ASP A 119 13.98 -8.55 -0.69
N ASN A 120 14.28 -9.86 -0.80
CA ASN A 120 13.34 -10.90 -1.19
C ASN A 120 12.38 -11.36 -0.08
N GLU A 121 12.58 -10.94 1.17
CA GLU A 121 11.82 -11.40 2.35
C GLU A 121 10.79 -10.39 2.85
N ARG A 122 10.73 -9.17 2.29
CA ARG A 122 9.69 -8.19 2.65
C ARG A 122 8.30 -8.80 2.47
N ALA A 123 7.55 -8.92 3.56
CA ALA A 123 6.17 -9.37 3.52
C ALA A 123 5.28 -8.23 3.01
N VAL A 124 4.31 -8.58 2.16
CA VAL A 124 3.20 -7.69 1.77
C VAL A 124 2.04 -8.01 2.68
N PHE A 125 1.43 -6.98 3.25
CA PHE A 125 0.25 -7.13 4.08
C PHE A 125 -0.70 -5.95 3.88
N PHE A 126 -2.00 -6.22 3.96
CA PHE A 126 -3.06 -5.23 3.87
C PHE A 126 -4.35 -5.84 4.42
N ASP A 127 -5.26 -5.00 4.89
CA ASP A 127 -6.61 -5.43 5.27
C ASP A 127 -7.51 -5.52 4.04
N TYR A 128 -8.38 -6.53 4.00
CA TYR A 128 -9.44 -6.60 3.00
C TYR A 128 -10.72 -5.99 3.59
N LEU A 129 -11.02 -4.76 3.21
CA LEU A 129 -12.21 -4.01 3.67
C LEU A 129 -12.34 -3.98 5.20
N ALA A 130 -11.22 -3.93 5.92
CA ALA A 130 -11.15 -4.06 7.39
C ALA A 130 -11.72 -5.37 7.98
N TRP A 131 -12.04 -6.40 7.20
CA TRP A 131 -12.59 -7.65 7.75
C TRP A 131 -11.53 -8.63 8.24
N PHE A 132 -10.41 -8.72 7.53
CA PHE A 132 -9.29 -9.58 7.88
C PHE A 132 -7.98 -9.08 7.26
N LEU A 133 -6.87 -9.41 7.93
CA LEU A 133 -5.53 -9.10 7.45
C LEU A 133 -5.06 -10.18 6.48
N ILE A 134 -4.66 -9.77 5.28
CA ILE A 134 -3.97 -10.63 4.31
C ILE A 134 -2.48 -10.37 4.44
N PHE A 135 -1.68 -11.43 4.51
CA PHE A 135 -0.22 -11.35 4.52
C PHE A 135 0.39 -12.45 3.66
N TYR A 136 1.43 -12.12 2.89
CA TYR A 136 2.19 -13.06 2.07
C TYR A 136 3.57 -12.52 1.73
N THR A 137 4.48 -13.39 1.32
CA THR A 137 5.86 -13.01 0.96
C THR A 137 5.93 -12.21 -0.35
N ARG A 138 6.99 -11.43 -0.58
CA ARG A 138 7.22 -10.72 -1.85
C ARG A 138 7.16 -11.63 -3.08
N LYS A 139 7.68 -12.86 -2.98
CA LYS A 139 7.63 -13.83 -4.09
C LYS A 139 6.20 -14.20 -4.46
N GLN A 140 5.36 -14.47 -3.45
CA GLN A 140 3.93 -14.71 -3.65
C GLN A 140 3.24 -13.45 -4.20
N ALA A 141 3.62 -12.26 -3.71
CA ALA A 141 3.10 -10.99 -4.19
C ALA A 141 3.30 -10.81 -5.69
N VAL A 142 4.55 -11.01 -6.15
CA VAL A 142 4.88 -10.87 -7.57
C VAL A 142 4.04 -11.83 -8.41
N VAL A 143 3.90 -13.09 -7.99
CA VAL A 143 3.09 -14.07 -8.73
C VAL A 143 1.61 -13.65 -8.75
N LEU A 144 1.02 -13.38 -7.58
CA LEU A 144 -0.41 -13.06 -7.46
C LEU A 144 -0.77 -11.77 -8.20
N HIS A 145 0.04 -10.72 -8.06
CA HIS A 145 -0.20 -9.44 -8.72
C HIS A 145 0.13 -9.45 -10.22
N SER A 146 0.94 -10.40 -10.70
CA SER A 146 1.16 -10.57 -12.15
C SER A 146 0.00 -11.24 -12.86
N ILE A 147 -0.83 -12.03 -12.15
CA ILE A 147 -1.94 -12.78 -12.76
C ILE A 147 -2.96 -11.86 -13.43
N PRO A 148 -3.51 -10.81 -12.80
CA PRO A 148 -4.43 -9.88 -13.45
C PRO A 148 -3.84 -9.21 -14.68
N VAL A 149 -2.56 -8.84 -14.64
CA VAL A 149 -1.84 -8.23 -15.77
C VAL A 149 -1.74 -9.22 -16.94
N ALA A 150 -1.37 -10.48 -16.65
CA ALA A 150 -1.32 -11.53 -17.65
C ALA A 150 -2.70 -11.80 -18.25
N ILE A 151 -3.75 -11.89 -17.42
CA ILE A 151 -5.14 -12.06 -17.91
C ILE A 151 -5.50 -10.89 -18.83
N TYR A 152 -5.27 -9.65 -18.41
CA TYR A 152 -5.56 -8.46 -19.23
C TYR A 152 -4.87 -8.49 -20.59
N LEU A 153 -3.59 -8.87 -20.64
CA LEU A 153 -2.80 -8.91 -21.87
C LEU A 153 -3.16 -10.09 -22.78
N PHE A 154 -3.39 -11.29 -22.23
CA PHE A 154 -3.52 -12.52 -23.03
C PHE A 154 -4.97 -12.92 -23.30
N MET A 155 -5.92 -12.55 -22.44
CA MET A 155 -7.31 -13.01 -22.57
C MET A 155 -7.99 -12.60 -23.89
N PRO A 156 -7.79 -11.38 -24.44
CA PRO A 156 -8.34 -11.02 -25.74
C PRO A 156 -7.88 -11.94 -26.88
N PHE A 157 -6.63 -12.40 -26.82
CA PHE A 157 -6.06 -13.30 -27.81
C PHE A 157 -6.54 -14.75 -27.62
N LEU A 158 -6.64 -15.23 -26.39
CA LEU A 158 -7.13 -16.57 -26.07
C LEU A 158 -8.59 -16.77 -26.51
N LEU A 159 -9.47 -15.81 -26.19
CA LEU A 159 -10.88 -15.86 -26.55
C LEU A 159 -11.09 -15.86 -28.07
N ARG A 160 -10.33 -15.05 -28.81
CA ARG A 160 -10.51 -14.91 -30.25
C ARG A 160 -9.82 -16.02 -31.04
N LEU A 161 -8.70 -16.55 -30.55
CA LEU A 161 -8.07 -17.74 -31.13
C LEU A 161 -8.97 -18.98 -31.01
N ALA A 162 -9.66 -19.12 -29.87
CA ALA A 162 -10.58 -20.22 -29.63
C ALA A 162 -11.80 -20.21 -30.58
N ASN A 163 -12.20 -19.03 -31.08
CA ASN A 163 -13.40 -18.87 -31.90
C ASN A 163 -13.08 -18.78 -33.41
N ASP A 164 -11.99 -18.09 -33.80
CA ASP A 164 -11.80 -17.60 -35.18
C ASP A 164 -10.43 -17.94 -35.83
N GLY A 165 -9.50 -18.62 -35.12
CA GLY A 165 -8.21 -19.07 -35.68
C GLY A 165 -7.07 -18.02 -35.79
N LEU A 166 -5.92 -18.40 -36.39
CA LEU A 166 -4.64 -17.67 -36.28
C LEU A 166 -4.60 -16.29 -36.99
N SER A 167 -5.24 -16.14 -38.16
CA SER A 167 -5.31 -14.87 -38.90
C SER A 167 -6.01 -13.75 -38.12
N CYS A 168 -6.79 -14.12 -37.10
CA CYS A 168 -7.53 -13.20 -36.23
C CYS A 168 -6.63 -12.51 -35.17
N SER A 169 -5.42 -13.04 -34.93
CA SER A 169 -4.50 -12.53 -33.90
C SER A 169 -3.98 -11.11 -34.20
N ILE A 170 -3.69 -10.82 -35.47
CA ILE A 170 -3.23 -9.47 -35.89
C ILE A 170 -4.36 -8.45 -35.73
N ALA A 171 -5.58 -8.78 -36.12
CA ALA A 171 -6.75 -7.91 -35.91
C ALA A 171 -7.00 -7.64 -34.42
N THR A 172 -6.89 -8.69 -33.59
CA THR A 172 -6.99 -8.58 -32.13
C THR A 172 -5.97 -7.60 -31.56
N PHE A 173 -4.72 -7.66 -32.04
CA PHE A 173 -3.67 -6.75 -31.61
C PHE A 173 -4.02 -5.29 -31.95
N TYR A 174 -4.49 -5.02 -33.17
CA TYR A 174 -4.91 -3.67 -33.56
C TYR A 174 -6.09 -3.17 -32.72
N ASP A 175 -7.08 -4.00 -32.46
CA ASP A 175 -8.23 -3.63 -31.61
C ASP A 175 -7.79 -3.37 -30.17
N PHE A 176 -6.85 -4.16 -29.65
CA PHE A 176 -6.27 -3.95 -28.33
C PHE A 176 -5.53 -2.61 -28.24
N ILE A 177 -4.68 -2.28 -29.22
CA ILE A 177 -3.97 -0.99 -29.29
C ILE A 177 -4.97 0.17 -29.38
N LYS A 178 -6.02 0.05 -30.20
CA LYS A 178 -7.08 1.07 -30.27
C LYS A 178 -7.76 1.27 -28.92
N GLY A 179 -8.12 0.17 -28.24
CA GLY A 179 -8.72 0.22 -26.90
C GLY A 179 -7.79 0.90 -25.88
N MET A 180 -6.50 0.55 -25.88
CA MET A 180 -5.49 1.19 -25.03
C MET A 180 -5.39 2.69 -25.29
N LEU A 181 -5.39 3.14 -26.54
CA LEU A 181 -5.36 4.56 -26.89
C LEU A 181 -6.62 5.31 -26.42
N VAL A 182 -7.80 4.71 -26.58
CA VAL A 182 -9.06 5.28 -26.09
C VAL A 182 -9.05 5.41 -24.57
N HIS A 183 -8.59 4.38 -23.85
CA HIS A 183 -8.44 4.45 -22.39
C HIS A 183 -7.42 5.51 -21.95
N ALA A 184 -6.27 5.60 -22.61
CA ALA A 184 -5.28 6.63 -22.32
C ALA A 184 -5.84 8.05 -22.54
N ALA A 185 -6.56 8.27 -23.64
CA ALA A 185 -7.25 9.53 -23.89
C ALA A 185 -8.31 9.83 -22.81
N GLY A 186 -9.06 8.80 -22.38
CA GLY A 186 -10.03 8.90 -21.28
C GLY A 186 -9.40 9.30 -19.96
N ILE A 187 -8.25 8.72 -19.59
CA ILE A 187 -7.50 9.07 -18.36
C ILE A 187 -7.02 10.51 -18.42
N ILE A 188 -6.44 10.93 -19.57
CA ILE A 188 -5.98 12.31 -19.77
C ILE A 188 -7.16 13.27 -19.62
N LEU A 189 -8.30 12.98 -20.27
CA LEU A 189 -9.48 13.82 -20.18
C LEU A 189 -10.05 13.87 -18.77
N ALA A 190 -10.07 12.74 -18.06
CA ALA A 190 -10.53 12.65 -16.67
C ALA A 190 -9.67 13.49 -15.71
N ALA A 191 -8.37 13.66 -15.99
CA ALA A 191 -7.49 14.54 -15.23
C ALA A 191 -7.64 16.02 -15.64
N LEU A 192 -7.69 16.30 -16.95
CA LEU A 192 -7.76 17.67 -17.48
C LEU A 192 -9.11 18.34 -17.20
N PHE A 193 -10.21 17.60 -17.27
CA PHE A 193 -11.55 18.16 -17.13
C PHE A 193 -11.78 18.84 -15.76
N PRO A 194 -11.51 18.18 -14.60
CA PRO A 194 -11.61 18.83 -13.29
C PRO A 194 -10.68 20.04 -13.14
N VAL A 195 -9.47 19.98 -13.70
CA VAL A 195 -8.51 21.09 -13.66
C VAL A 195 -9.04 22.31 -14.41
N ILE A 196 -9.57 22.10 -15.63
CA ILE A 196 -10.18 23.17 -16.43
C ILE A 196 -11.38 23.77 -15.68
N CYS A 197 -12.25 22.94 -15.10
CA CYS A 197 -13.37 23.41 -14.28
C CYS A 197 -12.90 24.23 -13.08
N ALA A 198 -11.84 23.81 -12.39
CA ALA A 198 -11.29 24.53 -11.24
C ALA A 198 -10.72 25.91 -11.65
N ILE A 199 -9.99 25.98 -12.78
CA ILE A 199 -9.46 27.24 -13.33
C ILE A 199 -10.61 28.18 -13.73
N LEU A 200 -11.62 27.67 -14.44
CA LEU A 200 -12.79 28.47 -14.84
C LEU A 200 -13.52 29.03 -13.62
N ARG A 201 -13.74 28.21 -12.58
CA ARG A 201 -14.31 28.66 -11.31
C ARG A 201 -13.47 29.76 -10.67
N LEU A 202 -12.15 29.61 -10.63
CA LEU A 202 -11.25 30.62 -10.06
C LEU A 202 -11.36 31.95 -10.82
N LEU A 203 -11.37 31.92 -12.15
CA LEU A 203 -11.51 33.11 -12.98
C LEU A 203 -12.85 33.83 -12.76
N VAL A 204 -13.94 33.09 -12.54
CA VAL A 204 -15.28 33.67 -12.28
C VAL A 204 -15.41 34.20 -10.86
N THR A 205 -14.90 33.48 -9.86
CA THR A 205 -15.11 33.80 -8.44
C THR A 205 -14.05 34.73 -7.86
N GLY A 206 -12.86 34.83 -8.47
CA GLY A 206 -11.73 35.63 -7.98
C GLY A 206 -11.10 35.10 -6.68
N HIS A 207 -11.57 33.97 -6.17
CA HIS A 207 -11.11 33.37 -4.91
C HIS A 207 -10.65 31.93 -5.16
N SER A 208 -9.51 31.56 -4.56
CA SER A 208 -9.07 30.16 -4.52
C SER A 208 -10.12 29.29 -3.83
N MET A 209 -10.09 27.98 -4.10
CA MET A 209 -10.83 27.06 -3.24
C MET A 209 -10.24 27.17 -1.84
N ASN A 210 -11.09 27.36 -0.84
CA ASN A 210 -10.69 27.17 0.54
C ASN A 210 -10.50 25.66 0.71
N TRP A 211 -9.29 25.25 1.08
CA TRP A 211 -9.04 23.90 1.57
C TRP A 211 -9.63 23.76 2.98
#